data_AF-A0A1I0PBL2-F1
#
_entry.id   AF-A0A1I0PBL2-F1
#
_cell.length_a   1.000
_cell.length_b   1.000
_cell.length_c   1.000
_cell.angle_alpha   90.00
_cell.angle_beta   90.00
_cell.angle_gamma   90.00
#
_symmetry.space_group_name_H-M   'P 1'
#
loop_
_entity.id
_entity.type
_entity.pdbx_description
1 polymer ?
#
loop_
_entity_poly.entity_id
_entity_poly.type
_entity_poly.pdbx_seq_one_letter_code
_entity_poly.pdbx_strand_id
1 'polypeptide(L)'
;MKEGFLIGAGVVAAGLVLQLSVGRVVWNTFAWPVNGFVLVGFFALIAIVSLLGRRFYVCQFIGSNRAAIPALVYAVVLTIVMGLVRQDGSGSWFSDMLSFWPFVLVYVYIALILGLVIIRRSLRFRWRRDIPFMLNHLGLFLAMTTATLGNADMQRLKMVTTVDEPEWRALASGGAIVEMPIVIELKRFIMETYDDGSPRRFASDVQILTKSGKRIQTTVDVNKPVKVDGWKIYQYGYDTQMGAMSQISILELVNDPWLPLVYLGIYMMLSGAVFMFVLGERRKRV
;
A
#
# COMPACT_ATOMS: atom_id res chain seq x y z
N MET A 1 -9.23 -30.45 1.91
CA MET A 1 -9.71 -29.37 1.01
C MET A 1 -11.08 -28.88 1.43
N LYS A 2 -12.10 -29.76 1.59
CA LYS A 2 -13.44 -29.39 2.11
C LYS A 2 -13.38 -28.52 3.38
N GLU A 3 -12.63 -28.96 4.38
CA GLU A 3 -12.41 -28.22 5.64
C GLU A 3 -11.88 -26.79 5.43
N GLY A 4 -10.97 -26.58 4.49
CA GLY A 4 -10.39 -25.26 4.24
C GLY A 4 -11.38 -24.31 3.56
N PHE A 5 -12.25 -24.83 2.69
CA PHE A 5 -13.37 -24.04 2.16
C PHE A 5 -14.38 -23.68 3.26
N LEU A 6 -14.71 -24.62 4.16
CA LEU A 6 -15.59 -24.33 5.30
C LEU A 6 -15.00 -23.26 6.22
N ILE A 7 -13.71 -23.32 6.53
CA ILE A 7 -13.04 -22.30 7.35
C ILE A 7 -13.01 -20.95 6.62
N GLY A 8 -12.68 -20.93 5.33
CA GLY A 8 -12.71 -19.70 4.54
C GLY A 8 -14.11 -19.07 4.46
N ALA A 9 -15.16 -19.87 4.29
CA ALA A 9 -16.54 -19.42 4.38
C ALA A 9 -16.85 -18.84 5.77
N GLY A 10 -16.36 -19.49 6.83
CA GLY A 10 -16.48 -19.00 8.20
C GLY A 10 -15.81 -17.64 8.41
N VAL A 11 -14.62 -17.42 7.83
CA VAL A 11 -13.91 -16.11 7.87
C VAL A 11 -14.71 -15.03 7.14
N VAL A 12 -15.26 -15.33 5.96
CA VAL A 12 -16.12 -14.42 5.21
C VAL A 12 -17.40 -14.09 5.99
N ALA A 13 -18.07 -15.11 6.55
CA ALA A 13 -19.27 -14.94 7.35
C ALA A 13 -19.01 -14.10 8.61
N ALA A 14 -17.91 -14.37 9.33
CA ALA A 14 -17.49 -13.55 10.46
C ALA A 14 -17.24 -12.09 10.05
N GLY A 15 -16.61 -11.87 8.89
CA GLY A 15 -16.45 -10.54 8.33
C GLY A 15 -17.78 -9.86 8.01
N LEU A 16 -18.76 -10.59 7.48
CA LEU A 16 -20.08 -10.03 7.19
C LEU A 16 -20.80 -9.65 8.48
N VAL A 17 -20.70 -10.48 9.53
CA VAL A 17 -21.25 -10.16 10.85
C VAL A 17 -20.61 -8.89 11.40
N LEU A 18 -19.28 -8.74 11.33
CA LEU A 18 -18.59 -7.51 11.75
C LEU A 18 -19.04 -6.29 10.94
N GLN A 19 -19.17 -6.45 9.61
CA GLN A 19 -19.64 -5.40 8.71
C GLN A 19 -21.05 -4.90 9.08
N LEU A 20 -21.95 -5.83 9.42
CA LEU A 20 -23.32 -5.50 9.85
C LEU A 20 -23.36 -4.89 11.25
N SER A 21 -22.44 -5.29 12.12
CA SER A 21 -22.45 -4.89 13.54
C SER A 21 -21.77 -3.54 13.80
N VAL A 22 -20.62 -3.29 13.17
CA VAL A 22 -19.76 -2.13 13.46
C VAL A 22 -19.59 -1.21 12.24
N GLY A 23 -20.06 -1.65 11.06
CA GLY A 23 -19.90 -0.89 9.81
C GLY A 23 -18.55 -1.14 9.15
N ARG A 24 -18.12 -0.19 8.30
CA ARG A 24 -16.86 -0.26 7.53
C ARG A 24 -15.63 -0.11 8.43
N VAL A 25 -14.51 -0.66 8.00
CA VAL A 25 -13.20 -0.45 8.66
C VAL A 25 -12.80 1.02 8.55
N VAL A 26 -12.55 1.67 9.69
CA VAL A 26 -12.09 3.06 9.73
C VAL A 26 -10.57 3.07 9.82
N TRP A 27 -9.87 3.08 8.69
CA TRP A 27 -8.40 2.94 8.66
C TRP A 27 -7.64 3.97 9.53
N ASN A 28 -8.17 5.18 9.67
CA ASN A 28 -7.57 6.23 10.49
C ASN A 28 -7.44 5.85 11.98
N THR A 29 -8.26 4.93 12.51
CA THR A 29 -8.12 4.45 13.90
C THR A 29 -6.90 3.55 14.10
N PHE A 30 -6.31 3.07 13.01
CA PHE A 30 -5.11 2.24 13.01
C PHE A 30 -3.84 3.04 12.74
N ALA A 31 -3.90 4.37 12.64
CA ALA A 31 -2.73 5.20 12.49
C ALA A 31 -1.76 5.04 13.68
N TRP A 32 -0.51 5.45 13.51
CA TRP A 32 0.53 5.40 14.53
C TRP A 32 0.05 6.05 15.84
N PRO A 33 0.22 5.40 17.01
CA PRO A 33 0.98 4.16 17.27
C PRO A 33 0.17 2.86 17.21
N VAL A 34 -1.12 2.90 16.86
CA VAL A 34 -2.03 1.73 16.95
C VAL A 34 -1.63 0.61 16.00
N ASN A 35 -1.27 0.92 14.75
CA ASN A 35 -0.72 -0.08 13.82
C ASN A 35 0.51 -0.81 14.35
N GLY A 36 1.37 -0.14 15.12
CA GLY A 36 2.53 -0.75 15.78
C GLY A 36 2.12 -1.83 16.77
N PHE A 37 1.14 -1.53 17.63
CA PHE A 37 0.59 -2.53 18.56
C PHE A 37 -0.11 -3.69 17.83
N VAL A 38 -0.87 -3.39 16.77
CA VAL A 38 -1.51 -4.42 15.93
C VAL A 38 -0.47 -5.33 15.29
N LEU A 39 0.62 -4.78 14.76
CA LEU A 39 1.70 -5.56 14.14
C LEU A 39 2.41 -6.46 15.16
N VAL A 40 2.72 -5.95 16.35
CA VAL A 40 3.30 -6.75 17.44
C VAL A 40 2.36 -7.87 17.87
N GLY A 41 1.07 -7.56 18.06
CA GLY A 41 0.04 -8.56 18.37
C GLY A 41 -0.08 -9.63 17.28
N PHE A 42 0.02 -9.24 16.02
CA PHE A 42 0.00 -10.15 14.88
C PHE A 42 1.22 -11.08 14.85
N PHE A 43 2.42 -10.57 15.13
CA PHE A 43 3.62 -11.42 15.27
C PHE A 43 3.52 -12.37 16.46
N ALA A 44 2.99 -11.91 17.60
CA ALA A 44 2.74 -12.76 18.75
C ALA A 44 1.76 -13.89 18.41
N LEU A 45 0.67 -13.58 17.69
CA LEU A 45 -0.28 -14.58 17.21
C LEU A 45 0.38 -15.63 16.31
N ILE A 46 1.20 -15.21 15.33
CA ILE A 46 1.93 -16.14 14.46
C ILE A 46 2.87 -17.03 15.30
N ALA A 47 3.59 -16.45 16.26
CA ALA A 47 4.50 -17.20 17.13
C ALA A 47 3.75 -18.23 17.98
N ILE A 48 2.64 -17.84 18.61
CA ILE A 48 1.79 -18.72 19.42
C ILE A 48 1.27 -19.87 18.56
N VAL A 49 0.66 -19.59 17.41
CA VAL A 49 0.11 -20.64 16.52
C VAL A 49 1.23 -21.56 16.01
N SER A 50 2.42 -21.04 15.74
CA SER A 50 3.58 -21.84 15.33
C SER A 50 4.05 -22.80 16.43
N LEU A 51 4.14 -22.32 17.68
CA LEU A 51 4.53 -23.13 18.84
C LEU A 51 3.48 -24.21 19.15
N LEU A 52 2.21 -23.84 19.11
CA LEU A 52 1.07 -24.75 19.34
C LEU A 52 0.86 -25.75 18.20
N GLY A 53 1.42 -25.50 17.01
CA GLY A 53 1.34 -26.37 15.84
C GLY A 53 1.95 -27.77 16.01
N ARG A 54 2.76 -27.99 17.05
CA ARG A 54 3.27 -29.32 17.42
C ARG A 54 2.25 -30.14 18.22
N ARG A 55 1.30 -29.47 18.89
CA ARG A 55 0.37 -30.08 19.85
C ARG A 55 -1.06 -30.18 19.32
N PHE A 56 -1.49 -29.20 18.51
CA PHE A 56 -2.88 -29.10 18.08
C PHE A 56 -3.03 -29.17 16.56
N TYR A 57 -3.93 -30.06 16.10
CA TYR A 57 -4.24 -30.24 14.69
C TYR A 57 -4.65 -28.93 13.99
N VAL A 58 -5.48 -28.10 14.63
CA VAL A 58 -5.97 -26.83 14.06
C VAL A 58 -4.80 -25.90 13.72
N CYS A 59 -3.83 -25.75 14.62
CA CYS A 59 -2.64 -24.91 14.40
C CYS A 59 -1.74 -25.47 13.29
N GLN A 60 -1.63 -26.81 13.19
CA GLN A 60 -0.92 -27.47 12.11
C GLN A 60 -1.61 -27.22 10.75
N PHE A 61 -2.94 -27.35 10.73
CA PHE A 61 -3.80 -27.18 9.56
C PHE A 61 -3.70 -25.78 8.94
N ILE A 62 -3.71 -24.72 9.76
CA ILE A 62 -3.70 -23.32 9.27
C ILE A 62 -2.50 -23.08 8.34
N GLY A 63 -1.28 -23.46 8.71
CA GLY A 63 -0.12 -23.29 7.83
C GLY A 63 0.09 -24.41 6.81
N SER A 64 -0.98 -25.09 6.37
CA SER A 64 -0.94 -26.12 5.33
C SER A 64 -1.53 -25.62 4.00
N ASN A 65 -1.17 -26.28 2.89
CA ASN A 65 -1.74 -25.97 1.58
C ASN A 65 -3.28 -26.18 1.53
N ARG A 66 -3.82 -27.04 2.42
CA ARG A 66 -5.26 -27.28 2.54
C ARG A 66 -6.03 -26.08 3.09
N ALA A 67 -5.35 -25.17 3.81
CA ALA A 67 -5.88 -23.89 4.27
C ALA A 67 -5.53 -22.76 3.27
N ALA A 68 -4.31 -22.76 2.73
CA ALA A 68 -3.83 -21.71 1.83
C ALA A 68 -4.63 -21.62 0.52
N ILE A 69 -4.87 -22.75 -0.16
CA ILE A 69 -5.54 -22.75 -1.47
C ILE A 69 -6.98 -22.20 -1.36
N PRO A 70 -7.84 -22.67 -0.43
CA PRO A 70 -9.16 -22.08 -0.27
C PRO A 70 -9.12 -20.59 0.09
N ALA A 71 -8.21 -20.15 0.98
CA ALA A 71 -8.06 -18.74 1.31
C ALA A 71 -7.75 -17.88 0.08
N LEU A 72 -6.86 -18.35 -0.80
CA LEU A 72 -6.55 -17.71 -2.07
C LEU A 72 -7.76 -17.66 -3.01
N VAL A 73 -8.56 -18.73 -3.08
CA VAL A 73 -9.80 -18.74 -3.88
C VAL A 73 -10.78 -17.67 -3.38
N TYR A 74 -10.99 -17.56 -2.07
CA TYR A 74 -11.83 -16.50 -1.51
C TYR A 74 -11.29 -15.11 -1.82
N ALA A 75 -9.97 -14.90 -1.67
CA ALA A 75 -9.34 -13.62 -2.02
C ALA A 75 -9.55 -13.28 -3.49
N VAL A 76 -9.32 -14.23 -4.41
CA VAL A 76 -9.54 -14.01 -5.86
C VAL A 76 -10.99 -13.65 -6.15
N VAL A 77 -11.97 -14.36 -5.58
CA VAL A 77 -13.39 -14.07 -5.77
C VAL A 77 -13.72 -12.65 -5.29
N LEU A 78 -13.26 -12.26 -4.09
CA LEU A 78 -13.49 -10.92 -3.57
C LEU A 78 -12.78 -9.84 -4.39
N THR A 79 -11.58 -10.11 -4.90
CA THR A 79 -10.85 -9.19 -5.79
C THR A 79 -11.54 -9.05 -7.15
N ILE A 80 -12.17 -10.10 -7.68
CA ILE A 80 -13.00 -10.01 -8.88
C ILE A 80 -14.20 -9.09 -8.61
N VAL A 81 -14.87 -9.23 -7.47
CA VAL A 81 -15.95 -8.31 -7.07
C VAL A 81 -15.44 -6.86 -7.00
N MET A 82 -14.27 -6.64 -6.40
CA MET A 82 -13.63 -5.32 -6.36
C MET A 82 -13.37 -4.74 -7.77
N GLY A 83 -12.95 -5.57 -8.73
CA GLY A 83 -12.68 -5.14 -10.10
C GLY A 83 -13.94 -4.93 -10.96
N LEU A 84 -15.04 -5.61 -10.66
CA LEU A 84 -16.31 -5.50 -11.39
C LEU A 84 -17.24 -4.41 -10.83
N VAL A 85 -17.08 -4.04 -9.57
CA VAL A 85 -17.89 -3.01 -8.89
C VAL A 85 -17.14 -1.69 -8.86
N ARG A 86 -17.83 -0.59 -9.20
CA ARG A 86 -17.28 0.76 -9.11
C ARG A 86 -16.86 1.09 -7.66
N GLN A 87 -15.58 1.40 -7.48
CA GLN A 87 -14.98 1.73 -6.18
C GLN A 87 -15.03 3.25 -5.93
N ASP A 88 -16.21 3.79 -5.66
CA ASP A 88 -16.44 5.23 -5.43
C ASP A 88 -16.93 5.56 -4.01
N GLY A 89 -17.05 4.55 -3.14
CA GLY A 89 -17.51 4.72 -1.76
C GLY A 89 -19.00 5.06 -1.58
N SER A 90 -19.78 5.22 -2.67
CA SER A 90 -20.99 6.05 -2.68
C SER A 90 -22.35 5.34 -2.66
N GLY A 91 -22.44 4.02 -2.46
CA GLY A 91 -23.80 3.44 -2.42
C GLY A 91 -23.99 1.97 -2.08
N SER A 92 -22.95 1.12 -2.10
CA SER A 92 -23.09 -0.29 -1.69
C SER A 92 -21.98 -0.71 -0.74
N TRP A 93 -22.13 -1.87 -0.10
CA TRP A 93 -21.04 -2.43 0.71
C TRP A 93 -19.82 -2.83 -0.13
N PHE A 94 -20.02 -3.04 -1.44
CA PHE A 94 -18.98 -3.43 -2.39
C PHE A 94 -18.31 -2.25 -3.10
N SER A 95 -18.78 -1.01 -2.89
CA SER A 95 -18.18 0.19 -3.49
C SER A 95 -16.93 0.70 -2.75
N ASP A 96 -16.55 0.06 -1.64
CA ASP A 96 -15.31 0.30 -0.91
C ASP A 96 -14.79 -1.02 -0.31
N MET A 97 -14.22 -1.87 -1.17
CA MET A 97 -13.76 -3.21 -0.79
C MET A 97 -12.57 -3.21 0.17
N LEU A 98 -11.74 -2.16 0.16
CA LEU A 98 -10.60 -2.05 1.09
C LEU A 98 -11.06 -1.80 2.53
N SER A 99 -12.24 -1.23 2.74
CA SER A 99 -12.84 -1.05 4.06
C SER A 99 -13.88 -2.12 4.42
N PHE A 100 -14.01 -3.17 3.60
CA PHE A 100 -14.99 -4.25 3.77
C PHE A 100 -14.41 -5.40 4.62
N TRP A 101 -15.03 -5.70 5.77
CA TRP A 101 -14.49 -6.66 6.74
C TRP A 101 -14.19 -8.06 6.18
N PRO A 102 -15.05 -8.71 5.36
CA PRO A 102 -14.71 -9.99 4.75
C PRO A 102 -13.42 -9.96 3.92
N PHE A 103 -13.19 -8.87 3.18
CA PHE A 103 -11.97 -8.68 2.41
C PHE A 103 -10.77 -8.57 3.35
N VAL A 104 -10.85 -7.70 4.36
CA VAL A 104 -9.77 -7.49 5.34
C VAL A 104 -9.43 -8.79 6.09
N LEU A 105 -10.43 -9.52 6.59
CA LEU A 105 -10.20 -10.77 7.34
C LEU A 105 -9.60 -11.88 6.48
N VAL A 106 -9.99 -11.99 5.20
CA VAL A 106 -9.37 -12.95 4.27
C VAL A 106 -7.88 -12.61 4.05
N TYR A 107 -7.55 -11.33 3.90
CA TYR A 107 -6.15 -10.89 3.78
C TYR A 107 -5.35 -11.12 5.06
N VAL A 108 -5.92 -10.82 6.23
CA VAL A 108 -5.31 -11.15 7.55
C VAL A 108 -5.08 -12.66 7.68
N TYR A 109 -6.04 -13.48 7.24
CA TYR A 109 -5.92 -14.93 7.25
C TYR A 109 -4.80 -15.42 6.31
N ILE A 110 -4.71 -14.89 5.09
CA ILE A 110 -3.60 -15.21 4.17
C ILE A 110 -2.25 -14.77 4.76
N ALA A 111 -2.18 -13.59 5.36
CA ALA A 111 -0.97 -13.11 6.04
C ALA A 111 -0.56 -14.05 7.17
N LEU A 112 -1.51 -14.56 7.97
CA LEU A 112 -1.25 -15.51 9.04
C LEU A 112 -0.70 -16.83 8.50
N ILE A 113 -1.33 -17.39 7.46
CA ILE A 113 -0.86 -18.61 6.79
C ILE A 113 0.57 -18.41 6.26
N LEU A 114 0.81 -17.30 5.57
CA LEU A 114 2.11 -16.96 4.98
C LEU A 114 3.19 -16.82 6.05
N GLY A 115 2.90 -16.13 7.16
CA GLY A 115 3.80 -15.99 8.30
C GLY A 115 4.17 -17.36 8.92
N LEU A 116 3.20 -18.24 9.09
CA LEU A 116 3.45 -19.60 9.59
C LEU A 116 4.31 -20.44 8.63
N VAL A 117 4.07 -20.32 7.32
CA VAL A 117 4.88 -21.00 6.29
C VAL A 117 6.33 -20.50 6.32
N ILE A 118 6.52 -19.18 6.48
CA ILE A 118 7.85 -18.58 6.62
C ILE A 118 8.57 -19.17 7.83
N ILE A 119 7.97 -19.10 9.03
CA ILE A 119 8.61 -19.62 10.25
C ILE A 119 8.98 -21.10 10.13
N ARG A 120 8.05 -21.95 9.66
CA ARG A 120 8.33 -23.39 9.49
C ARG A 120 9.51 -23.64 8.58
N ARG A 121 9.64 -22.86 7.50
CA ARG A 121 10.74 -23.02 6.55
C ARG A 121 12.04 -22.42 7.07
N SER A 122 12.00 -21.30 7.81
CA SER A 122 13.16 -20.72 8.49
C SER A 122 13.78 -21.68 9.52
N LEU A 123 12.96 -22.43 10.25
CA LEU A 123 13.44 -23.41 11.25
C LEU A 123 14.16 -24.63 10.63
N ARG A 124 14.00 -24.88 9.33
CA ARG A 124 14.64 -26.01 8.61
C ARG A 124 15.47 -25.52 7.42
N PHE A 125 15.93 -24.27 7.49
CA PHE A 125 16.47 -23.53 6.35
C PHE A 125 17.74 -24.15 5.76
N ARG A 126 17.78 -24.26 4.43
CA ARG A 126 18.95 -24.68 3.66
C ARG A 126 19.30 -23.62 2.62
N TRP A 127 20.43 -22.94 2.83
CA TRP A 127 20.88 -21.76 2.07
C TRP A 127 20.63 -21.84 0.55
N ARG A 128 21.23 -22.82 -0.16
CA ARG A 128 21.13 -22.89 -1.63
C ARG A 128 19.75 -23.25 -2.18
N ARG A 129 18.88 -23.86 -1.37
CA ARG A 129 17.56 -24.34 -1.81
C ARG A 129 16.46 -23.35 -1.48
N ASP A 130 16.59 -22.66 -0.34
CA ASP A 130 15.47 -21.98 0.28
C ASP A 130 15.52 -20.46 0.13
N ILE A 131 16.65 -19.87 -0.28
CA ILE A 131 16.74 -18.44 -0.57
C ILE A 131 15.65 -17.96 -1.54
N PRO A 132 15.42 -18.57 -2.72
CA PRO A 132 14.43 -18.05 -3.65
C PRO A 132 13.01 -18.13 -3.10
N PHE A 133 12.73 -19.18 -2.33
CA PHE A 133 11.45 -19.35 -1.65
C PHE A 133 11.27 -18.29 -0.56
N MET A 134 12.28 -18.08 0.29
CA MET A 134 12.25 -17.08 1.37
C MET A 134 12.13 -15.66 0.85
N LEU A 135 12.90 -15.28 -0.17
CA LEU A 135 12.82 -13.95 -0.78
C LEU A 135 11.41 -13.64 -1.28
N ASN A 136 10.76 -14.59 -1.96
CA ASN A 136 9.40 -14.40 -2.44
C ASN A 136 8.37 -14.35 -1.31
N HIS A 137 8.40 -15.31 -0.37
CA HIS A 137 7.37 -15.39 0.67
C HIS A 137 7.53 -14.29 1.72
N LEU A 138 8.76 -14.01 2.16
CA LEU A 138 9.05 -12.92 3.09
C LEU A 138 8.83 -11.56 2.43
N GLY A 139 9.20 -11.41 1.15
CA GLY A 139 8.93 -10.20 0.38
C GLY A 139 7.43 -9.91 0.26
N LEU A 140 6.63 -10.93 -0.10
CA LEU A 140 5.17 -10.82 -0.16
C LEU A 140 4.57 -10.53 1.23
N PHE A 141 5.04 -11.21 2.27
CA PHE A 141 4.57 -10.98 3.64
C PHE A 141 4.84 -9.54 4.09
N LEU A 142 6.07 -9.05 3.85
CA LEU A 142 6.46 -7.70 4.18
C LEU A 142 5.61 -6.69 3.40
N ALA A 143 5.55 -6.79 2.07
CA ALA A 143 4.78 -5.86 1.24
C ALA A 143 3.28 -5.83 1.61
N MET A 144 2.67 -6.99 1.84
CA MET A 144 1.25 -7.09 2.17
C MET A 144 0.93 -6.53 3.57
N THR A 145 1.73 -6.86 4.58
CA THR A 145 1.49 -6.40 5.97
C THR A 145 1.76 -4.91 6.13
N THR A 146 2.85 -4.40 5.54
CA THR A 146 3.21 -2.98 5.64
C THR A 146 2.36 -2.09 4.76
N ALA A 147 1.93 -2.54 3.57
CA ALA A 147 0.97 -1.78 2.76
C ALA A 147 -0.40 -1.66 3.45
N THR A 148 -0.87 -2.73 4.09
CA THR A 148 -2.19 -2.73 4.76
C THR A 148 -2.18 -1.82 6.00
N LEU A 149 -1.19 -1.98 6.89
CA LEU A 149 -1.10 -1.20 8.12
C LEU A 149 -0.57 0.23 7.90
N GLY A 150 0.33 0.40 6.93
CA GLY A 150 0.91 1.69 6.59
C GLY A 150 -0.05 2.62 5.86
N ASN A 151 -1.11 2.09 5.23
CA ASN A 151 -2.15 2.89 4.60
C ASN A 151 -2.81 3.89 5.58
N ALA A 152 -2.88 3.53 6.87
CA ALA A 152 -3.42 4.42 7.91
C ALA A 152 -2.53 5.63 8.21
N ASP A 153 -1.22 5.54 7.94
CA ASP A 153 -0.25 6.62 8.17
C ASP A 153 0.05 7.42 6.90
N MET A 154 -0.46 6.99 5.75
CA MET A 154 -0.26 7.68 4.48
C MET A 154 -1.06 8.99 4.47
N GLN A 155 -0.35 10.11 4.32
CA GLN A 155 -0.94 11.43 4.17
C GLN A 155 -0.94 11.83 2.70
N ARG A 156 -2.09 12.29 2.22
CA ARG A 156 -2.26 12.88 0.89
C ARG A 156 -2.95 14.23 1.06
N LEU A 157 -2.23 15.29 0.69
CA LEU A 157 -2.68 16.66 0.84
C LEU A 157 -2.60 17.37 -0.51
N LYS A 158 -3.51 18.30 -0.77
CA LYS A 158 -3.51 19.13 -1.98
C LYS A 158 -3.16 20.57 -1.63
N MET A 159 -2.16 21.14 -2.27
CA MET A 159 -1.78 22.54 -2.12
C MET A 159 -2.08 23.25 -3.42
N VAL A 160 -2.78 24.38 -3.34
CA VAL A 160 -3.08 25.25 -4.48
C VAL A 160 -2.10 26.41 -4.40
N THR A 161 -1.14 26.47 -5.30
CA THR A 161 -0.13 27.52 -5.34
C THR A 161 -0.46 28.53 -6.42
N THR A 162 -0.24 29.81 -6.12
CA THR A 162 -0.40 30.93 -7.06
C THR A 162 0.97 31.48 -7.42
N VAL A 163 1.12 32.01 -8.64
CA VAL A 163 2.38 32.62 -9.10
C VAL A 163 2.81 33.74 -8.14
N ASP A 164 4.08 33.67 -7.72
CA ASP A 164 4.76 34.59 -6.80
C ASP A 164 4.12 34.74 -5.40
N GLU A 165 3.21 33.83 -5.04
CA GLU A 165 2.63 33.76 -3.69
C GLU A 165 3.16 32.54 -2.94
N PRO A 166 3.77 32.72 -1.75
CA PRO A 166 4.18 31.60 -0.92
C PRO A 166 2.96 30.93 -0.30
N GLU A 167 2.83 29.61 -0.46
CA GLU A 167 1.75 28.83 0.13
C GLU A 167 2.29 27.74 1.06
N TRP A 168 1.64 27.56 2.20
CA TRP A 168 1.97 26.54 3.20
C TRP A 168 0.75 25.80 3.73
N ARG A 169 -0.45 26.17 3.29
CA ARG A 169 -1.69 25.49 3.66
C ARG A 169 -2.00 24.44 2.61
N ALA A 170 -2.25 23.22 3.07
CA ALA A 170 -2.67 22.12 2.22
C ALA A 170 -4.03 21.57 2.69
N LEU A 171 -4.83 21.09 1.75
CA LEU A 171 -6.16 20.54 1.98
C LEU A 171 -6.08 19.01 2.08
N ALA A 172 -6.58 18.45 3.18
CA ALA A 172 -6.77 17.02 3.33
C ALA A 172 -8.04 16.54 2.59
N SER A 173 -8.17 15.21 2.39
CA SER A 173 -9.34 14.61 1.71
C SER A 173 -10.69 14.95 2.33
N GLY A 174 -10.74 15.31 3.63
CA GLY A 174 -11.95 15.74 4.33
C GLY A 174 -12.22 17.25 4.30
N GLY A 175 -11.43 18.03 3.54
CA GLY A 175 -11.55 19.49 3.46
C GLY A 175 -10.86 20.25 4.60
N ALA A 176 -10.26 19.54 5.57
CA ALA A 176 -9.49 20.15 6.63
C ALA A 176 -8.23 20.82 6.08
N ILE A 177 -7.95 22.04 6.51
CA ILE A 177 -6.73 22.77 6.19
C ILE A 177 -5.64 22.32 7.17
N VAL A 178 -4.48 21.93 6.63
CA VAL A 178 -3.30 21.49 7.35
C VAL A 178 -2.15 22.44 7.00
N GLU A 179 -1.51 22.99 8.03
CA GLU A 179 -0.30 23.80 7.84
C GLU A 179 0.92 22.89 7.63
N MET A 180 1.65 23.14 6.55
CA MET A 180 2.79 22.34 6.14
C MET A 180 4.09 22.85 6.74
N PRO A 181 5.04 21.95 7.05
CA PRO A 181 6.39 22.33 7.47
C PRO A 181 7.28 22.80 6.31
N ILE A 182 6.70 22.93 5.10
CA ILE A 182 7.37 23.43 3.90
C ILE A 182 6.49 24.52 3.27
N VAL A 183 7.13 25.57 2.75
CA VAL A 183 6.47 26.61 1.98
C VAL A 183 6.81 26.39 0.51
N ILE A 184 5.82 26.44 -0.37
CA ILE A 184 5.99 26.30 -1.81
C ILE A 184 5.46 27.55 -2.48
N GLU A 185 6.31 28.19 -3.26
CA GLU A 185 5.95 29.33 -4.11
C GLU A 185 6.02 28.89 -5.56
N LEU A 186 4.96 29.14 -6.33
CA LEU A 186 4.96 28.90 -7.77
C LEU A 186 5.67 30.06 -8.45
N LYS A 187 6.70 29.79 -9.25
CA LYS A 187 7.38 30.81 -10.06
C LYS A 187 6.78 30.92 -11.45
N ARG A 188 6.48 29.77 -12.06
CA ARG A 188 5.74 29.71 -13.31
C ARG A 188 5.17 28.33 -13.52
N PHE A 189 4.01 28.30 -14.16
CA PHE A 189 3.46 27.09 -14.74
C PHE A 189 3.98 26.93 -16.18
N ILE A 190 4.29 25.70 -16.57
CA ILE A 190 4.82 25.34 -17.88
C ILE A 190 3.85 24.33 -18.48
N MET A 191 3.31 24.62 -19.66
CA MET A 191 2.54 23.66 -20.45
C MET A 191 3.14 23.58 -21.85
N GLU A 192 3.44 22.36 -22.29
CA GLU A 192 3.77 22.06 -23.67
C GLU A 192 2.54 21.40 -24.31
N THR A 193 2.14 21.87 -25.49
CA THR A 193 1.06 21.29 -26.29
C THR A 193 1.62 20.61 -27.53
N TYR A 194 0.90 19.61 -28.03
CA TYR A 194 1.08 19.11 -29.39
C TYR A 194 0.55 20.13 -30.41
N ASP A 195 0.84 19.91 -31.70
CA ASP A 195 0.39 20.78 -32.80
C ASP A 195 -1.15 20.83 -32.92
N ASP A 196 -1.83 19.77 -32.45
CA ASP A 196 -3.30 19.67 -32.38
C ASP A 196 -3.92 20.39 -31.15
N GLY A 197 -3.08 21.03 -30.33
CA GLY A 197 -3.50 21.74 -29.12
C GLY A 197 -3.69 20.87 -27.88
N SER A 198 -3.51 19.55 -27.97
CA SER A 198 -3.62 18.66 -26.81
C SER A 198 -2.42 18.83 -25.85
N PRO A 199 -2.63 18.75 -24.52
CA PRO A 199 -1.55 18.93 -23.56
C PRO A 199 -0.57 17.73 -23.61
N ARG A 200 0.69 18.01 -23.90
CA ARG A 200 1.79 17.03 -23.95
C ARG A 200 2.47 16.87 -22.59
N ARG A 201 2.69 17.98 -21.89
CA ARG A 201 3.39 18.04 -20.61
C ARG A 201 2.92 19.25 -19.85
N PHE A 202 2.76 19.12 -18.54
CA PHE A 202 2.58 20.26 -17.65
C PHE A 202 3.48 20.11 -16.43
N ALA A 203 4.13 21.20 -16.06
CA ALA A 203 5.08 21.24 -14.96
C ALA A 203 5.00 22.57 -14.23
N SER A 204 5.47 22.61 -13.00
CA SER A 204 5.55 23.83 -12.21
C SER A 204 6.98 24.07 -11.77
N ASP A 205 7.52 25.22 -12.14
CA ASP A 205 8.74 25.72 -11.52
C ASP A 205 8.36 26.32 -10.18
N VAL A 206 8.92 25.74 -9.13
CA VAL A 206 8.61 26.08 -7.75
C VAL A 206 9.87 26.43 -6.97
N GLN A 207 9.71 27.32 -6.01
CA GLN A 207 10.67 27.56 -4.96
C GLN A 207 10.13 26.97 -3.66
N ILE A 208 10.85 25.99 -3.13
CA ILE A 208 10.49 25.30 -1.89
C ILE A 208 11.40 25.82 -0.77
N LEU A 209 10.80 26.29 0.31
CA LEU A 209 11.48 26.64 1.55
C LEU A 209 11.22 25.54 2.58
N THR A 210 12.29 24.88 3.01
CA THR A 210 12.22 23.82 4.03
C THR A 210 12.13 24.41 5.43
N LYS A 211 11.73 23.58 6.40
CA LYS A 211 11.78 23.94 7.83
C LYS A 211 13.19 24.33 8.30
N SER A 212 14.22 23.76 7.67
CA SER A 212 15.63 24.09 7.95
C SER A 212 16.10 25.41 7.34
N GLY A 213 15.23 26.14 6.64
CA GLY A 213 15.56 27.41 5.97
C GLY A 213 16.24 27.25 4.61
N LYS A 214 16.34 26.02 4.07
CA LYS A 214 16.93 25.77 2.75
C LYS A 214 15.94 26.17 1.66
N ARG A 215 16.40 27.01 0.73
CA ARG A 215 15.67 27.36 -0.50
C ARG A 215 16.07 26.41 -1.62
N ILE A 216 15.11 25.70 -2.18
CA ILE A 216 15.29 24.73 -3.26
C ILE A 216 14.45 25.20 -4.44
N GLN A 217 15.09 25.59 -5.54
CA GLN A 217 14.40 25.86 -6.80
C GLN A 217 14.40 24.60 -7.65
N THR A 218 13.23 24.17 -8.10
CA THR A 218 13.07 22.90 -8.82
C THR A 218 11.80 22.90 -9.68
N THR A 219 11.69 21.94 -10.58
CA THR A 219 10.54 21.76 -11.46
C THR A 219 9.81 20.49 -11.07
N VAL A 220 8.52 20.60 -10.73
CA VAL A 220 7.64 19.46 -10.48
C VAL A 220 6.94 19.09 -11.78
N ASP A 221 7.15 17.87 -12.27
CA ASP A 221 6.59 17.38 -13.54
C ASP A 221 5.54 16.28 -13.27
N VAL A 222 4.58 16.07 -14.18
CA VAL A 222 3.45 15.12 -14.03
C VAL A 222 3.90 13.71 -13.63
N ASN A 223 5.08 13.29 -14.09
CA ASN A 223 5.62 11.95 -13.85
C ASN A 223 6.96 11.95 -13.09
N LYS A 224 7.43 13.11 -12.62
CA LYS A 224 8.70 13.22 -11.89
C LYS A 224 8.45 13.95 -10.56
N PRO A 225 8.02 13.24 -9.50
CA PRO A 225 7.80 13.86 -8.21
C PRO A 225 9.11 14.34 -7.59
N VAL A 226 9.05 15.47 -6.90
CA VAL A 226 10.17 16.00 -6.13
C VAL A 226 10.05 15.53 -4.68
N LYS A 227 11.15 15.07 -4.09
CA LYS A 227 11.18 14.64 -2.69
C LYS A 227 11.86 15.70 -1.81
N VAL A 228 11.15 16.24 -0.82
CA VAL A 228 11.66 17.24 0.15
C VAL A 228 11.12 16.93 1.54
N ASP A 229 11.97 16.89 2.56
CA ASP A 229 11.58 16.72 3.98
C ASP A 229 10.59 15.57 4.24
N GLY A 230 10.76 14.46 3.54
CA GLY A 230 9.89 13.27 3.65
C GLY A 230 8.63 13.32 2.79
N TRP A 231 8.31 14.45 2.18
CA TRP A 231 7.18 14.62 1.25
C TRP A 231 7.60 14.34 -0.18
N LYS A 232 6.73 13.66 -0.93
CA LYS A 232 6.78 13.61 -2.39
C LYS A 232 5.74 14.58 -2.95
N ILE A 233 6.18 15.50 -3.78
CA ILE A 233 5.36 16.55 -4.36
C ILE A 233 5.11 16.18 -5.82
N TYR A 234 3.84 16.03 -6.18
CA TYR A 234 3.38 15.59 -7.48
C TYR A 234 2.68 16.70 -8.25
N GLN A 235 2.92 16.65 -9.56
CA GLN A 235 2.11 17.20 -10.62
C GLN A 235 0.63 16.82 -10.56
N TYR A 236 -0.26 17.49 -9.81
CA TYR A 236 -1.67 17.08 -9.75
C TYR A 236 -2.55 17.75 -10.81
N GLY A 237 -2.53 19.09 -10.88
CA GLY A 237 -3.45 19.83 -11.75
C GLY A 237 -3.09 21.29 -11.92
N TYR A 238 -3.94 22.02 -12.64
CA TYR A 238 -3.80 23.44 -12.96
C TYR A 238 -5.17 24.00 -13.32
N ASP A 239 -5.26 25.31 -13.59
CA ASP A 239 -6.49 25.92 -14.10
C ASP A 239 -6.71 25.55 -15.57
N THR A 240 -7.62 24.63 -15.82
CA THR A 240 -7.96 24.15 -17.17
C THR A 240 -8.62 25.21 -18.04
N GLN A 241 -9.23 26.26 -17.47
CA GLN A 241 -9.82 27.36 -18.25
C GLN A 241 -8.74 28.27 -18.82
N MET A 242 -7.65 28.47 -18.09
CA MET A 242 -6.51 29.30 -18.52
C MET A 242 -5.47 28.52 -19.32
N GLY A 243 -5.42 27.19 -19.20
CA GLY A 243 -4.51 26.33 -19.96
C GLY A 243 -3.04 26.69 -19.70
N ALA A 244 -2.27 26.95 -20.76
CA ALA A 244 -0.86 27.35 -20.66
C ALA A 244 -0.64 28.67 -19.91
N MET A 245 -1.68 29.51 -19.77
CA MET A 245 -1.63 30.78 -19.05
C MET A 245 -2.02 30.66 -17.58
N SER A 246 -2.18 29.43 -17.06
CA SER A 246 -2.56 29.19 -15.67
C SER A 246 -1.62 29.88 -14.70
N GLN A 247 -2.19 30.73 -13.83
CA GLN A 247 -1.49 31.35 -12.70
C GLN A 247 -1.53 30.49 -11.43
N ILE A 248 -2.18 29.33 -11.52
CA ILE A 248 -2.38 28.41 -10.42
C ILE A 248 -1.80 27.05 -10.76
N SER A 249 -1.21 26.39 -9.76
CA SER A 249 -0.83 24.99 -9.84
C SER A 249 -1.38 24.22 -8.65
N ILE A 250 -1.90 23.02 -8.90
CA ILE A 250 -2.36 22.12 -7.86
C ILE A 250 -1.29 21.06 -7.69
N LEU A 251 -0.68 21.04 -6.51
CA LEU A 251 0.35 20.08 -6.12
C LEU A 251 -0.26 19.06 -5.16
N GLU A 252 0.00 17.77 -5.38
CA GLU A 252 -0.34 16.71 -4.42
C GLU A 252 0.91 16.36 -3.60
N LEU A 253 0.82 16.54 -2.29
CA LEU A 253 1.87 16.23 -1.33
C LEU A 253 1.55 14.90 -0.66
N VAL A 254 2.44 13.93 -0.83
CA VAL A 254 2.27 12.58 -0.29
C VAL A 254 3.40 12.27 0.69
N ASN A 255 3.05 11.89 1.90
CA ASN A 255 3.96 11.33 2.89
C ASN A 255 3.50 9.91 3.23
N ASP A 256 4.40 8.93 3.05
CA ASP A 256 4.16 7.54 3.42
C ASP A 256 5.42 7.00 4.11
N PRO A 257 5.42 6.90 5.45
CA PRO A 257 6.54 6.36 6.22
C PRO A 257 6.82 4.88 5.96
N TRP A 258 5.83 4.11 5.50
CA TRP A 258 5.90 2.67 5.33
C TRP A 258 6.32 2.25 3.92
N LEU A 259 6.19 3.14 2.94
CA LEU A 259 6.57 2.89 1.55
C LEU A 259 7.97 2.28 1.36
N PRO A 260 9.02 2.67 2.10
CA PRO A 260 10.32 2.01 1.99
C PRO A 260 10.27 0.51 2.30
N LEU A 261 9.47 0.09 3.29
CA LEU A 261 9.30 -1.32 3.65
C LEU A 261 8.48 -2.08 2.60
N VAL A 262 7.47 -1.43 2.01
CA VAL A 262 6.71 -2.00 0.88
C VAL A 262 7.64 -2.27 -0.30
N TYR A 263 8.47 -1.28 -0.68
CA TYR A 263 9.46 -1.46 -1.76
C TYR A 263 10.51 -2.51 -1.43
N LEU A 264 10.98 -2.59 -0.18
CA LEU A 264 11.87 -3.67 0.25
C LEU A 264 11.23 -5.03 -0.03
N GLY A 265 9.95 -5.21 0.31
CA GLY A 265 9.21 -6.45 0.03
C GLY A 265 9.13 -6.76 -1.48
N ILE A 266 8.83 -5.76 -2.31
CA ILE A 266 8.77 -5.90 -3.78
C ILE A 266 10.16 -6.27 -4.35
N TYR A 267 11.22 -5.60 -3.94
CA TYR A 267 12.58 -5.90 -4.39
C TYR A 267 13.04 -7.30 -3.96
N MET A 268 12.62 -7.76 -2.78
CA MET A 268 12.85 -9.15 -2.35
C MET A 268 12.15 -10.15 -3.27
N MET A 269 10.89 -9.92 -3.64
CA MET A 269 10.16 -10.77 -4.58
C MET A 269 10.84 -10.80 -5.97
N LEU A 270 11.21 -9.64 -6.51
CA LEU A 270 11.93 -9.54 -7.79
C LEU A 270 13.25 -10.32 -7.75
N SER A 271 14.02 -10.14 -6.67
CA SER A 271 15.26 -10.89 -6.45
C SER A 271 15.00 -12.39 -6.36
N GLY A 272 13.98 -12.81 -5.59
CA GLY A 272 13.55 -14.20 -5.47
C GLY A 272 13.20 -14.83 -6.81
N ALA A 273 12.49 -14.11 -7.67
CA ALA A 273 12.18 -14.55 -9.04
C ALA A 273 13.45 -14.75 -9.88
N VAL A 274 14.37 -13.76 -9.89
CA VAL A 274 15.66 -13.87 -10.60
C VAL A 274 16.46 -15.08 -10.12
N PHE A 275 16.56 -15.28 -8.79
CA PHE A 275 17.26 -16.44 -8.23
C PHE A 275 16.61 -17.78 -8.64
N MET A 276 15.28 -17.85 -8.75
CA MET A 276 14.60 -19.07 -9.23
C MET A 276 14.98 -19.41 -10.67
N PHE A 277 15.04 -18.42 -11.56
CA PHE A 277 15.45 -18.63 -12.95
C PHE A 277 16.91 -19.10 -13.04
N VAL A 278 17.84 -18.39 -12.40
CA VAL A 278 19.28 -18.69 -12.47
C VAL A 278 19.63 -20.05 -11.83
N LEU A 279 19.03 -20.38 -10.68
CA LEU A 279 19.29 -21.66 -10.00
C LEU A 279 18.50 -22.83 -10.61
N GLY A 280 17.33 -22.57 -11.19
CA GLY A 280 16.52 -23.56 -11.90
C GLY A 280 17.22 -24.10 -13.14
N GLU A 281 17.91 -23.24 -13.89
CA GLU A 281 18.71 -23.65 -15.06
C GLU A 281 19.91 -24.52 -14.68
N ARG A 282 20.61 -24.22 -13.58
CA ARG A 282 21.76 -25.02 -13.12
C ARG A 282 21.39 -26.43 -12.73
N ARG A 283 20.16 -26.69 -12.27
CA ARG A 283 19.68 -28.04 -11.93
C ARG A 283 19.32 -28.90 -13.13
N LYS A 284 19.06 -28.31 -14.30
CA LYS A 284 18.79 -29.06 -15.54
C LYS A 284 20.06 -29.49 -16.26
N ARG A 285 21.22 -28.92 -15.93
CA ARG A 285 22.52 -29.20 -16.56
C ARG A 285 23.40 -30.19 -15.78
N VAL A 286 22.90 -30.79 -14.71
CA VAL A 286 23.55 -31.83 -13.89
C VAL A 286 22.67 -33.06 -13.91
#